data_AF-A0A160FND9-F1
#
_entry.id   AF-A0A160FND9-F1
#
_cell.length_a   1.000
_cell.length_b   1.000
_cell.length_c   1.000
_cell.angle_alpha   90.00
_cell.angle_beta   90.00
_cell.angle_gamma   90.00
#
_symmetry.space_group_name_H-M   'P 1'
#
loop_
_entity.id
_entity.type
_entity.pdbx_description
1 polymer ?
#
loop_
_entity_poly.entity_id
_entity_poly.type
_entity_poly.pdbx_seq_one_letter_code
_entity_poly.pdbx_strand_id
1 'polypeptide(L)'
;MIGDNDVAAEVSDRLLAATRLMDESIALVQQRCSDDEFKAFRAGTGKAMGYLFAYVLRELWLEHPCLAPEGLDMNPPSKKKGNR
;
A
#
# COMPACT_ATOMS: atom_id res chain seq x y z
N MET A 1 12.08 -6.77 -11.05
CA MET A 1 12.01 -5.73 -10.00
C MET A 1 13.16 -4.75 -10.19
N ILE A 2 13.20 -3.62 -9.48
CA ILE A 2 14.35 -2.69 -9.45
C ILE A 2 15.51 -3.38 -8.73
N GLY A 3 16.69 -3.50 -9.34
CA GLY A 3 17.86 -4.15 -8.72
C GLY A 3 18.85 -3.18 -8.07
N ASP A 4 18.77 -1.90 -8.41
CA ASP A 4 19.61 -0.86 -7.80
C ASP A 4 19.05 -0.46 -6.43
N ASN A 5 19.89 -0.54 -5.39
CA ASN A 5 19.46 -0.32 -4.00
C ASN A 5 19.04 1.12 -3.74
N ASP A 6 19.75 2.11 -4.28
CA ASP A 6 19.49 3.52 -4.02
C ASP A 6 18.19 3.93 -4.73
N VAL A 7 18.01 3.47 -5.97
CA VAL A 7 16.76 3.69 -6.70
C VAL A 7 15.59 2.96 -6.03
N ALA A 8 15.81 1.74 -5.54
CA ALA A 8 14.76 0.99 -4.82
C ALA A 8 14.33 1.70 -3.54
N ALA A 9 15.28 2.21 -2.76
CA ALA A 9 15.01 3.00 -1.55
C ALA A 9 14.19 4.26 -1.89
N GLU A 10 14.65 5.05 -2.86
CA GLU A 10 13.97 6.28 -3.26
C GLU A 10 12.55 6.02 -3.78
N VAL A 11 12.37 4.98 -4.59
CA VAL A 11 11.04 4.59 -5.07
C VAL A 11 10.15 4.13 -3.92
N SER A 12 10.67 3.33 -2.98
CA SER A 12 9.92 2.87 -1.81
C SER A 12 9.41 4.07 -0.99
N ASP A 13 10.30 5.02 -0.68
CA ASP A 13 9.96 6.23 0.08
C ASP A 13 8.89 7.07 -0.62
N ARG A 14 9.02 7.28 -1.94
CA ARG A 14 8.03 8.03 -2.72
C ARG A 14 6.66 7.36 -2.72
N LEU A 15 6.62 6.03 -2.82
CA LEU A 15 5.37 5.28 -2.81
C LEU A 15 4.71 5.27 -1.43
N LEU A 16 5.51 5.16 -0.35
CA LEU A 16 5.03 5.31 1.03
C LEU A 16 4.51 6.74 1.31
N ALA A 17 5.18 7.76 0.78
CA ALA A 17 4.69 9.13 0.85
C ALA A 17 3.36 9.28 0.08
N ALA A 18 3.22 8.64 -1.07
CA ALA A 18 1.97 8.64 -1.83
C ALA A 18 0.82 7.96 -1.05
N THR A 19 1.06 6.84 -0.37
CA THR A 19 0.04 6.22 0.48
C THR A 19 -0.39 7.13 1.63
N ARG A 20 0.56 7.84 2.24
CA ARG A 20 0.25 8.82 3.28
C ARG A 20 -0.63 9.96 2.75
N LEU A 21 -0.32 10.51 1.57
CA LEU A 21 -1.13 11.56 0.95
C LEU A 21 -2.54 11.06 0.59
N MET A 22 -2.67 9.79 0.21
CA MET A 22 -3.97 9.16 -0.01
C MET A 22 -4.79 9.07 1.30
N ASP A 23 -4.17 8.68 2.41
CA ASP A 23 -4.81 8.68 3.73
C ASP A 23 -5.23 10.09 4.17
N GLU A 24 -4.36 11.08 4.00
CA GLU A 24 -4.67 12.49 4.28
C GLU A 24 -5.84 13.00 3.42
N SER A 25 -5.92 12.55 2.16
CA SER A 25 -7.05 12.85 1.27
C SER A 25 -8.35 12.18 1.73
N ILE A 26 -8.30 10.93 2.20
CA ILE A 26 -9.45 10.23 2.78
C ILE A 26 -9.96 10.99 4.01
N ALA A 27 -9.06 11.42 4.90
CA ALA A 27 -9.40 12.20 6.09
C ALA A 27 -10.02 13.56 5.72
N LEU A 28 -9.51 14.23 4.69
CA LEU A 28 -10.07 15.49 4.20
C LEU A 28 -11.52 15.32 3.71
N VAL A 29 -11.78 14.27 2.92
CA VAL A 29 -13.15 13.97 2.44
C VAL A 29 -14.06 13.62 3.61
N GLN A 30 -13.59 12.84 4.58
CA GLN A 30 -14.35 12.53 5.79
C GLN A 30 -14.79 13.78 6.58
N GLN A 31 -13.94 14.81 6.61
CA GLN A 31 -14.20 16.05 7.36
C GLN A 31 -15.13 17.02 6.64
N ARG A 32 -15.21 16.97 5.30
CA ARG A 32 -15.81 18.04 4.47
C ARG A 32 -16.96 17.59 3.59
N CYS A 33 -17.12 16.30 3.37
CA CYS A 33 -18.10 15.75 2.44
C CYS A 33 -19.15 14.93 3.19
N SER A 34 -20.20 14.54 2.47
CA SER A 34 -21.23 13.64 3.00
C SER A 34 -20.67 12.23 3.26
N ASP A 35 -21.36 11.47 4.10
CA ASP A 35 -21.01 10.07 4.39
C ASP A 35 -20.95 9.20 3.12
N ASP A 36 -21.83 9.46 2.14
CA ASP A 36 -21.88 8.68 0.91
C ASP A 36 -20.69 8.99 -0.01
N GLU A 37 -20.31 10.27 -0.13
CA GLU A 37 -19.09 10.69 -0.83
C GLU A 37 -17.84 10.12 -0.15
N PHE A 38 -17.78 10.17 1.19
CA PHE A 38 -16.68 9.58 1.96
C PHE A 38 -16.56 8.07 1.73
N LYS A 39 -17.66 7.33 1.82
CA LYS A 39 -17.67 5.87 1.59
C LYS A 39 -17.20 5.53 0.18
N ALA A 40 -17.72 6.23 -0.84
CA ALA A 40 -17.34 6.02 -2.23
C ALA A 40 -15.86 6.32 -2.48
N PHE A 41 -15.38 7.49 -2.01
CA PHE A 41 -13.98 7.90 -2.17
C PHE A 41 -13.03 6.96 -1.44
N ARG A 42 -13.30 6.65 -0.16
CA ARG A 42 -12.48 5.72 0.65
C ARG A 42 -12.41 4.34 0.00
N ALA A 43 -13.51 3.83 -0.55
CA ALA A 43 -13.52 2.52 -1.21
C ALA A 43 -12.64 2.50 -2.47
N GLY A 44 -12.66 3.56 -3.28
CA GLY A 44 -11.79 3.69 -4.45
C GLY A 44 -10.32 3.80 -4.06
N THR A 45 -9.99 4.73 -3.17
CA THR A 45 -8.62 4.99 -2.72
C THR A 45 -8.03 3.78 -1.98
N GLY A 46 -8.82 3.13 -1.12
CA GLY A 46 -8.39 1.92 -0.41
C GLY A 46 -8.05 0.76 -1.36
N LYS A 47 -8.78 0.60 -2.48
CA LYS A 47 -8.42 -0.38 -3.51
C LYS A 47 -7.08 -0.03 -4.16
N ALA A 48 -6.88 1.22 -4.56
CA ALA A 48 -5.65 1.67 -5.19
C ALA A 48 -4.42 1.45 -4.27
N MET A 49 -4.54 1.84 -3.00
CA MET A 49 -3.50 1.59 -2.00
C MET A 49 -3.24 0.09 -1.78
N GLY A 50 -4.29 -0.73 -1.76
CA GLY A 50 -4.16 -2.19 -1.65
C GLY A 50 -3.39 -2.80 -2.83
N TYR A 51 -3.66 -2.34 -4.06
CA TYR A 51 -2.91 -2.76 -5.24
C TYR A 51 -1.44 -2.32 -5.18
N LEU A 52 -1.19 -1.06 -4.80
CA LEU A 52 0.17 -0.54 -4.66
C LEU A 52 0.97 -1.37 -3.64
N PHE A 53 0.36 -1.66 -2.49
CA PHE A 53 0.99 -2.48 -1.46
C PHE A 53 1.27 -3.90 -1.95
N ALA A 54 0.25 -4.60 -2.45
CA ALA A 54 0.33 -6.02 -2.75
C ALA A 54 1.24 -6.37 -3.94
N TYR A 55 1.35 -5.47 -4.93
CA TYR A 55 2.01 -5.78 -6.20
C TYR A 55 3.23 -4.91 -6.52
N VAL A 56 3.42 -3.79 -5.81
CA VAL A 56 4.56 -2.90 -6.05
C VAL A 56 5.48 -2.88 -4.84
N LEU A 57 5.01 -2.39 -3.69
CA LEU A 57 5.82 -2.27 -2.49
C LEU A 57 6.28 -3.64 -1.97
N ARG A 58 5.36 -4.61 -1.88
CA ARG A 58 5.70 -5.96 -1.41
C ARG A 58 6.78 -6.61 -2.28
N GLU A 59 6.64 -6.52 -3.59
CA GLU A 59 7.61 -7.14 -4.51
C GLU A 59 8.95 -6.40 -4.46
N LEU A 60 8.95 -5.08 -4.26
CA LEU A 60 10.17 -4.30 -4.04
C LEU A 60 10.88 -4.70 -2.75
N TRP A 61 10.14 -4.89 -1.65
CA TRP A 61 10.69 -5.32 -0.37
C TRP A 61 11.12 -6.80 -0.36
N LEU A 62 10.54 -7.66 -1.20
CA LEU A 62 11.05 -9.02 -1.40
C LEU A 62 12.43 -9.02 -2.07
N GLU A 63 12.65 -8.11 -3.02
CA GLU A 63 13.96 -7.91 -3.66
C GLU A 63 14.94 -7.21 -2.71
N HIS A 64 14.45 -6.26 -1.90
CA HIS A 64 15.23 -5.45 -0.97
C HIS A 64 14.68 -5.54 0.46
N PRO A 65 14.94 -6.64 1.20
CA PRO A 65 14.35 -6.88 2.52
C PRO A 65 14.65 -5.80 3.57
N CYS A 66 15.76 -5.08 3.42
CA CYS A 66 16.13 -3.97 4.32
C CYS A 66 15.21 -2.74 4.20
N LEU A 67 14.39 -2.64 3.14
CA LEU A 67 13.44 -1.54 2.94
C LEU A 67 12.06 -1.83 3.53
N ALA A 68 11.81 -3.05 4.01
CA ALA A 68 10.52 -3.43 4.57
C ALA A 68 10.24 -2.68 5.89
N PRO A 69 9.02 -2.17 6.12
CA PRO A 69 8.64 -1.56 7.39
C PRO A 69 8.75 -2.55 8.55
N GLU A 70 9.16 -2.07 9.72
CA GLU A 70 9.20 -2.88 10.94
C GLU A 70 7.82 -3.46 11.28
N GLY A 71 7.79 -4.74 11.68
CA GLY A 71 6.56 -5.43 12.07
C GLY A 71 5.67 -5.90 10.92
N LEU A 72 6.10 -5.72 9.67
CA LEU A 72 5.35 -6.20 8.51
C LEU A 72 5.61 -7.70 8.26
N ASP A 73 4.57 -8.52 8.36
CA ASP A 73 4.68 -9.94 7.99
C ASP A 73 4.76 -10.07 6.46
N MET A 74 5.98 -10.32 5.97
CA MET A 74 6.27 -10.51 4.55
C MET A 74 5.92 -11.92 4.05
N ASN A 75 5.52 -12.83 4.94
CA ASN A 75 5.11 -14.16 4.53
C ASN A 75 3.91 -14.09 3.60
N PRO A 76 3.89 -14.89 2.52
CA PRO A 76 2.72 -14.96 1.66
C PRO A 76 1.50 -15.39 2.50
N PRO A 77 0.30 -14.82 2.27
CA PRO A 77 -0.88 -15.25 2.99
C PRO A 77 -1.04 -16.76 2.81
N SER A 78 -1.14 -17.49 3.92
CA SER A 78 -1.31 -18.93 3.90
C SER A 78 -2.45 -19.27 2.94
N LYS A 79 -2.18 -20.03 1.88
CA LYS A 79 -3.21 -20.48 0.94
C LYS A 79 -4.30 -21.17 1.78
N LYS A 80 -5.45 -20.52 1.98
CA LYS A 80 -6.64 -21.21 2.47
C LYS A 80 -6.91 -22.29 1.45
N LYS A 81 -6.62 -23.56 1.81
CA LYS A 81 -7.06 -24.72 1.05
C LYS A 81 -8.56 -24.55 0.92
N GLY A 82 -9.03 -24.29 -0.30
CA GLY A 82 -10.45 -24.29 -0.59
C GLY A 82 -10.99 -25.65 -0.16
N ASN A 83 -11.90 -25.64 0.82
CA ASN A 83 -12.68 -26.82 1.14
C ASN A 83 -13.55 -27.08 -0.09
N ARG A 84 -13.21 -28.15 -0.83
CA ARG A 84 -14.11 -28.81 -1.77
C ARG A 84 -15.15 -29.58 -0.97
#